data_AF-A0A6A4KTJ4-F1
#
_entry.id   AF-A0A6A4KTJ4-F1
#
_cell.length_a   1.000
_cell.length_b   1.000
_cell.length_c   1.000
_cell.angle_alpha   90.00
_cell.angle_beta   90.00
_cell.angle_gamma   90.00
#
_symmetry.space_group_name_H-M   'P 1'
#
loop_
_entity.id
_entity.type
_entity.pdbx_description
1 polymer ?
#
loop_
_entity_poly.entity_id
_entity_poly.type
_entity_poly.pdbx_seq_one_letter_code
_entity_poly.pdbx_strand_id
1 'polypeptide(L)'
;MDFLFLFCGFLLQVTSQASSSGVTLQPSLAVQILQIAIAMLVMDTWQYFVHRYMHQNKFLYRHIHSQHHRLVVPYAIGALYNHPLEGLLLDTFGGAISFLVSGMTARTAVIFFCFAVIKTVDDHCGLWLPGNIFHLFFQNNTAYHDIHHQLQGTKYNYSQPFFPIWDKLLGTHMPYRLVKRAEGGFEARVVKD
;
A
#
# COMPACT_ATOMS: atom_id res chain seq x y z
N MET A 1 17.26 17.57 10.58
CA MET A 1 16.79 18.14 9.29
C MET A 1 17.61 17.59 8.11
N ASP A 2 18.85 17.15 8.31
CA ASP A 2 19.78 16.84 7.21
C ASP A 2 19.46 15.59 6.37
N PHE A 3 18.88 14.55 6.98
CA PHE A 3 18.57 13.32 6.25
C PHE A 3 17.48 13.50 5.20
N LEU A 4 16.44 14.29 5.52
CA LEU A 4 15.34 14.55 4.59
C LEU A 4 15.81 15.41 3.41
N PHE A 5 16.69 16.38 3.66
CA PHE A 5 17.29 17.21 2.61
C PHE A 5 18.26 16.42 1.73
N LEU A 6 19.07 15.53 2.31
CA LEU A 6 19.96 14.65 1.56
C LEU A 6 19.15 13.66 0.70
N PHE A 7 18.06 13.12 1.24
CA PHE A 7 17.18 12.22 0.53
C PHE A 7 16.44 12.92 -0.62
N CYS A 8 15.83 14.07 -0.37
CA CYS A 8 15.18 14.87 -1.41
C CYS A 8 16.18 15.35 -2.45
N GLY A 9 17.39 15.77 -2.05
CA GLY A 9 18.46 16.18 -2.95
C GLY A 9 18.94 15.05 -3.85
N PHE A 10 19.12 13.84 -3.28
CA PHE A 10 19.45 12.65 -4.04
C PHE A 10 18.34 12.26 -5.03
N LEU A 11 17.08 12.27 -4.59
CA LEU A 11 15.93 12.03 -5.47
C LEU A 11 15.86 13.05 -6.60
N LEU A 12 16.11 14.33 -6.32
CA LEU A 12 16.15 15.37 -7.35
C LEU A 12 17.27 15.07 -8.35
N GLN A 13 18.47 14.74 -7.87
CA GLN A 13 19.63 14.49 -8.71
C GLN A 13 19.48 13.23 -9.59
N VAL A 14 18.82 12.18 -9.07
CA VAL A 14 18.52 10.96 -9.83
C VAL A 14 17.39 11.18 -10.84
N THR A 15 16.42 12.05 -10.53
CA THR A 15 15.30 12.36 -11.44
C THR A 15 15.62 13.47 -12.45
N SER A 16 16.62 14.31 -12.18
CA SER A 16 16.95 15.50 -12.98
C SER A 16 17.97 15.26 -14.09
N GLN A 17 18.30 14.01 -14.43
CA GLN A 17 19.11 13.74 -15.63
C GLN A 17 18.24 13.97 -16.88
N ALA A 18 18.09 15.25 -17.24
CA ALA A 18 17.63 15.63 -18.56
C ALA A 18 18.72 15.22 -19.56
N SER A 19 18.31 14.55 -20.64
CA SER A 19 19.18 14.39 -21.80
C SER A 19 19.56 15.78 -22.32
N SER A 20 20.72 15.91 -22.96
CA SER A 20 21.18 17.17 -23.58
C SER A 20 20.21 17.73 -24.63
N SER A 21 19.22 16.94 -25.06
CA SER A 21 18.13 17.32 -25.97
C SER A 21 16.82 17.74 -25.26
N GLY A 22 16.74 17.65 -23.92
CA GLY A 22 15.51 17.91 -23.15
C GLY A 22 14.41 16.87 -23.35
N VAL A 23 14.63 15.82 -24.16
CA VAL A 23 13.66 14.77 -24.44
C VAL A 23 13.95 13.58 -23.54
N THR A 24 13.06 13.34 -22.56
CA THR A 24 13.06 12.10 -21.79
C THR A 24 12.58 10.94 -22.67
N LEU A 25 13.50 10.05 -23.06
CA LEU A 25 13.17 8.83 -23.78
C LEU A 25 12.33 7.92 -22.88
N GLN A 26 11.09 7.67 -23.27
CA GLN A 26 10.23 6.72 -22.58
C GLN A 26 10.59 5.29 -23.00
N PRO A 27 10.78 4.36 -22.04
CA PRO A 27 10.94 2.95 -22.36
C PRO A 27 9.72 2.40 -23.10
N SER A 28 9.89 1.27 -23.78
CA SER A 28 8.76 0.57 -24.40
C SER A 28 7.70 0.20 -23.35
N LEU A 29 6.44 0.03 -23.77
CA LEU A 29 5.36 -0.34 -22.86
C LEU A 29 5.67 -1.62 -22.08
N ALA A 30 6.32 -2.60 -22.70
CA ALA A 30 6.72 -3.83 -22.03
C ALA A 30 7.71 -3.57 -20.88
N VAL A 31 8.69 -2.67 -21.09
CA VAL A 31 9.62 -2.26 -20.03
C VAL A 31 8.88 -1.51 -18.94
N GLN A 32 7.98 -0.59 -19.28
CA GLN A 32 7.20 0.15 -18.27
C GLN A 32 6.33 -0.78 -17.42
N ILE A 33 5.69 -1.79 -18.03
CA ILE A 33 4.91 -2.81 -17.30
C ILE A 33 5.80 -3.60 -16.34
N LEU A 34 6.99 -4.02 -16.79
CA LEU A 34 7.94 -4.72 -15.93
C LEU A 34 8.42 -3.83 -14.78
N GLN A 35 8.71 -2.55 -15.04
CA GLN A 35 9.10 -1.59 -14.01
C GLN A 35 7.99 -1.38 -12.97
N ILE A 36 6.74 -1.27 -13.40
CA ILE A 36 5.57 -1.19 -12.51
C ILE A 36 5.46 -2.47 -11.67
N ALA A 37 5.58 -3.65 -12.27
CA ALA A 37 5.52 -4.92 -11.55
C ALA A 37 6.62 -5.03 -10.48
N ILE A 38 7.86 -4.63 -10.81
CA ILE A 38 8.97 -4.56 -9.84
C ILE A 38 8.63 -3.59 -8.71
N ALA A 39 8.14 -2.39 -9.04
CA ALA A 39 7.79 -1.38 -8.05
C ALA A 39 6.69 -1.84 -7.08
N MET A 40 5.69 -2.59 -7.57
CA MET A 40 4.64 -3.20 -6.74
C MET A 40 5.23 -4.20 -5.75
N LEU A 41 6.11 -5.10 -6.21
CA LEU A 41 6.75 -6.09 -5.33
C LEU A 41 7.66 -5.44 -4.28
N VAL A 42 8.40 -4.41 -4.67
CA VAL A 42 9.25 -3.63 -3.75
C VAL A 42 8.40 -2.89 -2.72
N MET A 43 7.30 -2.27 -3.15
CA MET A 43 6.39 -1.55 -2.28
C MET A 43 5.75 -2.48 -1.26
N ASP A 44 5.17 -3.59 -1.72
CA ASP A 44 4.57 -4.62 -0.86
C ASP A 44 5.56 -5.15 0.17
N THR A 45 6.81 -5.35 -0.24
CA THR A 45 7.88 -5.82 0.66
C THR A 45 8.18 -4.79 1.73
N TRP A 46 8.47 -3.54 1.34
CA TRP A 46 8.76 -2.48 2.29
C TRP A 46 7.60 -2.25 3.25
N GLN A 47 6.40 -2.05 2.72
CA GLN A 47 5.24 -1.73 3.52
C GLN A 47 4.86 -2.88 4.44
N TYR A 48 4.93 -4.14 4.01
CA TYR A 48 4.66 -5.28 4.89
C TYR A 48 5.55 -5.26 6.14
N PHE A 49 6.87 -5.15 5.96
CA PHE A 49 7.79 -5.25 7.09
C PHE A 49 7.68 -4.05 8.03
N VAL A 50 7.55 -2.84 7.49
CA VAL A 50 7.38 -1.64 8.31
C VAL A 50 6.03 -1.66 9.04
N HIS A 51 4.95 -2.03 8.35
CA HIS A 51 3.61 -2.11 8.93
C HIS A 51 3.53 -3.15 10.05
N ARG A 52 4.03 -4.36 9.80
CA ARG A 52 4.13 -5.41 10.82
C ARG A 52 4.99 -4.95 12.00
N TYR A 53 6.10 -4.28 11.76
CA TYR A 53 6.95 -3.76 12.83
C TYR A 53 6.23 -2.69 13.67
N MET A 54 5.47 -1.78 13.05
CA MET A 54 4.66 -0.80 13.77
C MET A 54 3.60 -1.45 14.66
N HIS A 55 3.01 -2.55 14.22
CA HIS A 55 2.09 -3.34 15.06
C HIS A 55 2.76 -4.08 16.22
N GLN A 56 3.94 -4.67 15.97
CA GLN A 56 4.64 -5.46 16.98
C GLN A 56 5.32 -4.59 18.04
N ASN A 57 5.81 -3.41 17.65
CA ASN A 57 6.42 -2.46 18.57
C ASN A 57 5.34 -1.66 19.31
N LYS A 58 5.20 -1.91 20.63
CA LYS A 58 4.19 -1.26 21.49
C LYS A 58 4.22 0.27 21.44
N PHE A 59 5.40 0.87 21.33
CA PHE A 59 5.54 2.32 21.26
C PHE A 59 5.03 2.87 19.92
N LEU A 60 5.47 2.28 18.81
CA LEU A 60 5.04 2.68 17.47
C LEU A 60 3.53 2.45 17.29
N TYR A 61 3.02 1.31 17.74
CA TYR A 61 1.58 1.06 17.73
C TYR A 61 0.84 2.13 18.52
N ARG A 62 1.18 2.30 19.81
CA ARG A 62 0.41 3.20 20.70
C ARG A 62 0.42 4.65 20.25
N HIS A 63 1.56 5.15 19.75
CA HIS A 63 1.74 6.59 19.51
C HIS A 63 1.64 7.01 18.05
N ILE A 64 1.74 6.07 17.11
CA ILE A 64 1.77 6.38 15.68
C ILE A 64 0.63 5.62 15.00
N HIS A 65 0.73 4.30 14.95
CA HIS A 65 -0.13 3.50 14.10
C HIS A 65 -1.57 3.32 14.65
N SER A 66 -1.75 3.49 15.96
CA SER A 66 -3.08 3.48 16.57
C SER A 66 -3.96 4.60 16.04
N GLN A 67 -3.41 5.71 15.51
CA GLN A 67 -4.18 6.76 14.88
C GLN A 67 -4.92 6.24 13.65
N HIS A 68 -4.21 5.48 12.79
CA HIS A 68 -4.79 4.84 11.63
C HIS A 68 -5.86 3.82 12.05
N HIS A 69 -5.55 2.98 13.04
CA HIS A 69 -6.49 1.99 13.61
C HIS A 69 -7.64 2.58 14.47
N ARG A 70 -7.77 3.91 14.56
CA ARG A 70 -9.03 4.51 15.07
C ARG A 70 -10.20 4.23 14.14
N LEU A 71 -9.91 3.99 12.86
CA LEU A 71 -10.88 3.69 11.81
C LEU A 71 -11.17 2.19 11.76
N VAL A 72 -11.78 1.65 12.82
CA VAL A 72 -12.14 0.21 12.92
C VAL A 72 -13.04 -0.25 11.75
N VAL A 73 -13.80 0.68 11.17
CA VAL A 73 -14.50 0.51 9.89
C VAL A 73 -13.87 1.48 8.89
N PRO A 74 -12.95 1.01 8.03
CA PRO A 74 -12.31 1.85 7.03
C PRO A 74 -13.32 2.46 6.05
N TYR A 75 -13.02 3.67 5.58
CA TYR A 75 -13.75 4.34 4.50
C TYR A 75 -12.78 5.13 3.62
N ALA A 76 -13.18 5.40 2.38
CA ALA A 76 -12.30 5.91 1.31
C ALA A 76 -11.51 7.19 1.68
N ILE A 77 -12.17 8.18 2.30
CA ILE A 77 -11.52 9.44 2.70
C ILE A 77 -10.52 9.21 3.86
N GLY A 78 -10.76 8.18 4.67
CA GLY A 78 -9.90 7.79 5.79
C GLY A 78 -8.69 6.95 5.38
N ALA A 79 -8.53 6.60 4.10
CA ALA A 79 -7.47 5.70 3.61
C ALA A 79 -6.05 6.16 4.00
N LEU A 80 -5.83 7.47 4.08
CA LEU A 80 -4.56 8.08 4.50
C LEU A 80 -4.70 8.87 5.80
N TYR A 81 -5.70 8.55 6.63
CA TYR A 81 -5.81 9.10 7.99
C TYR A 81 -4.77 8.42 8.90
N ASN A 82 -3.50 8.71 8.66
CA ASN A 82 -2.38 8.17 9.41
C ASN A 82 -1.59 9.28 10.10
N HIS A 83 -0.76 8.90 11.06
CA HIS A 83 0.16 9.85 11.69
C HIS A 83 1.21 10.30 10.65
N PRO A 84 1.68 11.56 10.61
CA PRO A 84 2.63 12.01 9.59
C PRO A 84 3.91 11.17 9.49
N LEU A 85 4.40 10.65 10.64
CA LEU A 85 5.55 9.74 10.65
C LEU A 85 5.25 8.37 10.01
N GLU A 86 4.00 7.91 10.08
CA GLU A 86 3.57 6.71 9.37
C GLU A 86 3.57 6.92 7.86
N GLY A 87 2.97 8.02 7.39
CA GLY A 87 3.00 8.37 5.96
C GLY A 87 4.42 8.62 5.44
N LEU A 88 5.33 9.16 6.26
CA LEU A 88 6.73 9.27 5.89
C LEU A 88 7.39 7.89 5.72
N LEU A 89 7.19 6.99 6.68
CA LEU A 89 7.88 5.69 6.71
C LEU A 89 7.29 4.69 5.71
N LEU A 90 5.97 4.62 5.57
CA LEU A 90 5.30 3.70 4.66
C LEU A 90 5.20 4.28 3.24
N ASP A 91 4.63 5.48 3.09
CA ASP A 91 4.28 6.01 1.77
C ASP A 91 5.48 6.65 1.09
N THR A 92 6.18 7.56 1.79
CA THR A 92 7.27 8.33 1.18
C THR A 92 8.51 7.45 0.93
N PHE A 93 8.99 6.76 1.97
CA PHE A 93 10.14 5.86 1.79
C PHE A 93 9.80 4.63 0.96
N GLY A 94 8.62 4.02 1.15
CA GLY A 94 8.19 2.89 0.32
C GLY A 94 8.09 3.29 -1.15
N GLY A 95 7.43 4.41 -1.45
CA GLY A 95 7.31 4.92 -2.81
C GLY A 95 8.65 5.28 -3.45
N ALA A 96 9.54 5.94 -2.72
CA ALA A 96 10.86 6.30 -3.23
C ALA A 96 11.75 5.09 -3.49
N ILE A 97 11.77 4.09 -2.59
CA ILE A 97 12.54 2.86 -2.81
C ILE A 97 11.98 2.11 -4.02
N SER A 98 10.65 2.01 -4.15
CA SER A 98 10.01 1.42 -5.34
C SER A 98 10.40 2.14 -6.63
N PHE A 99 10.37 3.48 -6.64
CA PHE A 99 10.76 4.29 -7.79
C PHE A 99 12.23 4.06 -8.20
N LEU A 100 13.14 4.10 -7.22
CA LEU A 100 14.57 3.94 -7.45
C LEU A 100 14.92 2.54 -7.93
N VAL A 101 14.38 1.51 -7.26
CA VAL A 101 14.70 0.09 -7.56
C VAL A 101 14.12 -0.33 -8.91
N SER A 102 12.93 0.15 -9.29
CA SER A 102 12.36 -0.19 -10.60
C SER A 102 13.07 0.52 -11.75
N GLY A 103 13.86 1.56 -11.49
CA GLY A 103 14.52 2.38 -12.51
C GLY A 103 13.52 3.04 -13.48
N MET A 104 12.31 3.32 -13.01
CA MET A 104 11.25 3.84 -13.86
C MET A 104 11.47 5.33 -14.16
N THR A 105 10.96 5.81 -15.29
CA THR A 105 11.01 7.25 -15.56
C THR A 105 10.03 8.00 -14.65
N ALA A 106 10.24 9.31 -14.47
CA ALA A 106 9.29 10.15 -13.73
C ALA A 106 7.85 10.06 -14.28
N ARG A 107 7.68 9.92 -15.60
CA ARG A 107 6.35 9.75 -16.22
C ARG A 107 5.71 8.42 -15.83
N THR A 108 6.46 7.32 -15.91
CA THR A 108 5.99 6.00 -15.49
C THR A 108 5.68 5.98 -13.99
N ALA A 109 6.46 6.72 -13.19
CA ALA A 109 6.22 6.89 -11.76
C ALA A 109 4.90 7.58 -11.44
N VAL A 110 4.52 8.63 -12.19
CA VAL A 110 3.21 9.25 -12.03
C VAL A 110 2.09 8.23 -12.25
N ILE A 111 2.19 7.40 -13.29
CA ILE A 111 1.20 6.34 -13.55
C ILE A 111 1.15 5.35 -12.39
N PHE A 112 2.32 4.88 -11.93
CA PHE A 112 2.43 3.94 -10.82
C PHE A 112 1.84 4.51 -9.52
N PHE A 113 2.20 5.73 -9.13
CA PHE A 113 1.71 6.33 -7.89
C PHE A 113 0.23 6.69 -7.94
N CYS A 114 -0.29 7.15 -9.08
CA CYS A 114 -1.73 7.31 -9.26
C CYS A 114 -2.46 5.98 -9.06
N PHE A 115 -1.94 4.91 -9.67
CA PHE A 115 -2.50 3.57 -9.49
C PHE A 115 -2.41 3.09 -8.03
N ALA A 116 -1.27 3.28 -7.36
CA ALA A 116 -1.09 2.91 -5.96
C ALA A 116 -2.08 3.66 -5.04
N VAL A 117 -2.27 4.96 -5.23
CA VAL A 117 -3.23 5.75 -4.44
C VAL A 117 -4.66 5.28 -4.69
N ILE A 118 -5.05 5.04 -5.95
CA ILE A 118 -6.38 4.46 -6.27
C ILE A 118 -6.55 3.13 -5.55
N LYS A 119 -5.51 2.29 -5.55
CA LYS A 119 -5.53 0.98 -4.90
C LYS A 119 -5.68 1.10 -3.39
N THR A 120 -4.93 2.00 -2.75
CA THR A 120 -5.07 2.27 -1.31
C THR A 120 -6.48 2.74 -0.97
N VAL A 121 -7.08 3.62 -1.77
CA VAL A 121 -8.46 4.08 -1.56
C VAL A 121 -9.46 2.93 -1.71
N ASP A 122 -9.29 2.08 -2.73
CA ASP A 122 -10.12 0.89 -2.95
C ASP A 122 -10.05 -0.09 -1.77
N ASP A 123 -8.85 -0.35 -1.26
CA ASP A 123 -8.62 -1.24 -0.12
C ASP A 123 -9.22 -0.71 1.18
N HIS A 124 -9.39 0.59 1.32
CA HIS A 124 -9.94 1.21 2.52
C HIS A 124 -11.39 1.65 2.36
N CYS A 125 -12.02 1.48 1.19
CA CYS A 125 -13.31 2.11 0.94
C CYS A 125 -14.46 1.53 1.79
N GLY A 126 -14.28 0.34 2.37
CA GLY A 126 -15.30 -0.38 3.13
C GLY A 126 -16.46 -0.90 2.25
N LEU A 127 -16.32 -0.86 0.92
CA LEU A 127 -17.39 -1.16 -0.04
C LEU A 127 -16.98 -2.28 -0.98
N TRP A 128 -17.74 -3.37 -0.95
CA TRP A 128 -17.64 -4.42 -1.96
C TRP A 128 -18.46 -4.07 -3.22
N LEU A 129 -17.87 -3.25 -4.09
CA LEU A 129 -18.56 -2.74 -5.29
C LEU A 129 -18.71 -3.82 -6.38
N PRO A 130 -19.91 -3.99 -6.99
CA PRO A 130 -20.10 -4.89 -8.12
C PRO A 130 -19.22 -4.48 -9.30
N GLY A 131 -18.49 -5.43 -9.88
CA GLY A 131 -17.64 -5.18 -11.06
C GLY A 131 -16.32 -4.47 -10.76
N ASN A 132 -15.90 -4.39 -9.50
CA ASN A 132 -14.57 -3.88 -9.15
C ASN A 132 -13.48 -4.76 -9.78
N ILE A 133 -12.82 -4.22 -10.80
CA ILE A 133 -11.78 -4.93 -11.56
C ILE A 133 -10.54 -5.24 -10.71
N PHE A 134 -10.26 -4.45 -9.67
CA PHE A 134 -9.09 -4.68 -8.82
C PHE A 134 -9.19 -5.99 -8.07
N HIS A 135 -10.41 -6.39 -7.67
CA HIS A 135 -10.64 -7.66 -6.97
C HIS A 135 -10.34 -8.89 -7.86
N LEU A 136 -10.25 -8.72 -9.19
CA LEU A 136 -9.86 -9.80 -10.11
C LEU A 136 -8.34 -10.06 -10.09
N PHE A 137 -7.54 -9.04 -9.82
CA PHE A 137 -6.08 -9.09 -9.90
C PHE A 137 -5.40 -9.08 -8.52
N PHE A 138 -6.05 -8.48 -7.51
CA PHE A 138 -5.47 -8.23 -6.20
C PHE A 138 -6.32 -8.88 -5.10
N GLN A 139 -5.66 -9.74 -4.34
CA GLN A 139 -6.26 -10.38 -3.17
C GLN A 139 -6.21 -9.48 -1.93
N ASN A 140 -5.25 -8.55 -1.90
CA ASN A 140 -5.38 -7.41 -1.02
C ASN A 140 -6.49 -6.53 -1.59
N ASN A 141 -7.60 -6.42 -0.87
CA ASN A 141 -8.80 -5.72 -1.28
C ASN A 141 -9.52 -5.21 -0.02
N THR A 142 -10.65 -4.55 -0.23
CA THR A 142 -11.44 -3.95 0.85
C THR A 142 -11.74 -4.91 2.01
N ALA A 143 -12.05 -6.17 1.74
CA ALA A 143 -12.38 -7.15 2.77
C ALA A 143 -11.15 -7.69 3.50
N TYR A 144 -10.04 -7.85 2.78
CA TYR A 144 -8.76 -8.21 3.38
C TYR A 144 -8.31 -7.17 4.41
N HIS A 145 -8.42 -5.89 4.03
CA HIS A 145 -7.98 -4.78 4.86
C HIS A 145 -9.00 -4.47 5.98
N ASP A 146 -10.30 -4.61 5.74
CA ASP A 146 -11.32 -4.49 6.80
C ASP A 146 -11.05 -5.49 7.94
N ILE A 147 -10.72 -6.74 7.62
CA ILE A 147 -10.37 -7.75 8.63
C ILE A 147 -9.18 -7.30 9.47
N HIS A 148 -8.16 -6.69 8.86
CA HIS A 148 -7.00 -6.17 9.58
C HIS A 148 -7.35 -5.07 10.58
N HIS A 149 -8.24 -4.14 10.21
CA HIS A 149 -8.72 -3.04 11.07
C HIS A 149 -9.67 -3.49 12.18
N GLN A 150 -10.33 -4.63 12.03
CA GLN A 150 -11.10 -5.22 13.13
C GLN A 150 -10.20 -5.53 14.32
N LEU A 151 -10.71 -5.34 15.54
CA LEU A 151 -9.95 -5.54 16.80
C LEU A 151 -9.20 -6.89 16.86
N GLN A 152 -9.82 -7.94 16.34
CA GLN A 152 -9.28 -9.30 16.29
C GLN A 152 -8.23 -9.54 15.19
N GLY A 153 -8.20 -8.71 14.15
CA GLY A 153 -7.32 -8.86 12.99
C GLY A 153 -6.06 -7.99 13.02
N THR A 154 -5.89 -7.12 14.02
CA THR A 154 -4.68 -6.29 14.24
C THR A 154 -3.34 -7.07 14.32
N LYS A 155 -3.40 -8.40 14.38
CA LYS A 155 -2.24 -9.31 14.40
C LYS A 155 -1.95 -9.99 13.05
N TYR A 156 -2.71 -9.67 12.01
CA TYR A 156 -2.74 -10.39 10.74
C TYR A 156 -2.92 -9.42 9.57
N ASN A 157 -2.74 -9.91 8.34
CA ASN A 157 -3.03 -9.20 7.10
C ASN A 157 -2.29 -7.84 6.96
N TYR A 158 -0.98 -7.83 7.19
CA TYR A 158 -0.14 -6.62 7.17
C TYR A 158 0.25 -6.12 5.78
N SER A 159 0.19 -6.97 4.75
CA SER A 159 0.56 -6.65 3.39
C SER A 159 -0.31 -5.53 2.87
N GLN A 160 0.31 -4.61 2.14
CA GLN A 160 -0.33 -3.53 1.40
C GLN A 160 0.64 -2.96 0.36
N PRO A 161 0.14 -2.43 -0.78
CA PRO A 161 -1.27 -2.37 -1.17
C PRO A 161 -1.72 -3.47 -2.16
N PHE A 162 -0.83 -4.32 -2.70
CA PHE A 162 -1.18 -5.15 -3.86
C PHE A 162 -1.42 -6.63 -3.53
N PHE A 163 -0.44 -7.31 -2.95
CA PHE A 163 -0.45 -8.77 -2.81
C PHE A 163 -0.22 -9.23 -1.36
N PRO A 164 -0.96 -10.24 -0.87
CA PRO A 164 -0.78 -10.81 0.47
C PRO A 164 0.39 -11.81 0.54
N ILE A 165 1.42 -11.65 -0.30
CA ILE A 165 2.52 -12.61 -0.46
C ILE A 165 3.21 -12.84 0.88
N TRP A 166 3.59 -11.76 1.55
CA TRP A 166 4.33 -11.83 2.80
C TRP A 166 3.51 -12.36 3.97
N ASP A 167 2.22 -12.01 4.05
CA ASP A 167 1.33 -12.60 5.04
C ASP A 167 1.20 -14.12 4.88
N LYS A 168 1.13 -14.61 3.64
CA LYS A 168 1.09 -16.06 3.37
C LYS A 168 2.43 -16.74 3.68
N LEU A 169 3.54 -16.14 3.26
CA LEU A 169 4.87 -16.71 3.48
C LEU A 169 5.26 -16.76 4.97
N LEU A 170 4.83 -15.77 5.75
CA LEU A 170 5.24 -15.63 7.15
C LEU A 170 4.14 -16.02 8.16
N GLY A 171 3.06 -16.64 7.68
CA GLY A 171 1.99 -17.16 8.52
C GLY A 171 1.19 -16.08 9.26
N THR A 172 1.09 -14.87 8.71
CA THR A 172 0.28 -13.76 9.25
C THR A 172 -0.98 -13.50 8.44
N HIS A 173 -1.31 -14.36 7.47
CA HIS A 173 -2.55 -14.28 6.72
C HIS A 173 -3.75 -14.80 7.52
N MET A 174 -4.79 -13.98 7.67
CA MET A 174 -6.07 -14.34 8.26
C MET A 174 -7.14 -14.48 7.17
N PRO A 175 -7.70 -15.68 6.95
CA PRO A 175 -8.74 -15.91 5.96
C PRO A 175 -10.06 -15.26 6.38
N TYR A 176 -10.84 -14.86 5.38
CA TYR A 176 -12.13 -14.21 5.58
C TYR A 176 -13.19 -14.72 4.60
N ARG A 177 -14.45 -14.49 4.95
CA ARG A 177 -15.61 -14.70 4.09
C ARG A 177 -16.49 -13.47 4.08
N LEU A 178 -17.13 -13.22 2.94
CA LEU A 178 -18.14 -12.17 2.81
C LEU A 178 -19.52 -12.72 3.19
N VAL A 179 -20.21 -12.01 4.07
CA VAL A 179 -21.57 -12.31 4.48
C VAL A 179 -22.49 -11.21 3.98
N LYS A 180 -23.54 -11.58 3.25
CA LYS A 180 -24.55 -10.63 2.78
C LYS A 180 -25.36 -10.13 3.98
N ARG A 181 -25.52 -8.81 4.11
CA ARG A 181 -26.30 -8.20 5.19
C ARG A 181 -27.78 -8.13 4.80
N ALA A 182 -28.67 -8.17 5.78
CA ALA A 182 -30.12 -8.06 5.56
C ALA A 182 -30.50 -6.72 4.90
N GLU A 183 -29.81 -5.65 5.29
CA GLU A 183 -29.96 -4.27 4.80
C GLU A 183 -29.30 -4.04 3.42
N GLY A 184 -28.63 -5.06 2.86
CA GLY A 184 -27.84 -4.94 1.63
C GLY A 184 -26.33 -4.79 1.87
N GLY A 185 -25.53 -5.03 0.83
CA GLY A 185 -24.07 -5.04 0.90
C GLY A 185 -23.48 -6.30 1.57
N PHE A 186 -22.19 -6.23 1.88
CA PHE A 186 -21.41 -7.33 2.44
C PHE A 186 -20.66 -6.91 3.71
N GLU A 187 -20.41 -7.88 4.58
CA GLU A 187 -19.58 -7.75 5.78
C GLU A 187 -18.46 -8.80 5.71
N ALA A 188 -17.21 -8.39 5.91
CA ALA A 188 -16.09 -9.32 5.99
C ALA A 188 -16.01 -9.94 7.38
N ARG A 189 -15.99 -11.27 7.46
CA ARG A 189 -15.84 -12.00 8.72
C ARG A 189 -14.69 -12.98 8.66
N VAL A 190 -13.94 -13.08 9.74
CA VAL A 190 -12.89 -14.09 9.92
C VAL A 190 -13.50 -15.49 9.78
N VAL A 191 -12.82 -16.36 9.04
CA VAL A 191 -13.13 -17.79 9.04
C VAL A 191 -12.47 -18.40 10.28
N LYS A 192 -13.29 -18.88 11.22
CA LYS A 192 -12.81 -19.65 12.37
C LYS A 192 -12.74 -21.12 11.95
N ASP A 193 -11.60 -21.75 12.17
CA ASP A 193 -11.44 -23.20 12.08
C ASP A 193 -12.26 -23.91 13.18
#